data_AF-A0A800J3C7-F1
#
_entry.id   AF-A0A800J3C7-F1
#
_cell.length_a   1.000
_cell.length_b   1.000
_cell.length_c   1.000
_cell.angle_alpha   90.00
_cell.angle_beta   90.00
_cell.angle_gamma   90.00
#
_symmetry.space_group_name_H-M   'P 1'
#
loop_
_entity.id
_entity.type
_entity.pdbx_description
1 polymer ?
#
loop_
_entity_poly.entity_id
_entity_poly.type
_entity_poly.pdbx_seq_one_letter_code
_entity_poly.pdbx_strand_id
1 'polypeptide(L)' 'MADPVAERTCMECGGPMERGFIADHSYGGIVQSLWVAGGPDRGRFSKSIKVKRKRQFVVETFRCAYCGALRSYAPDA' A
#
# COMPACT_ATOMS: atom_id res chain seq x y z
N MET A 1 18.06 3.18 -13.26
CA MET A 1 17.24 3.78 -12.19
C MET A 1 15.92 4.10 -12.83
N ALA A 2 14.91 3.24 -12.66
CA ALA A 2 13.61 3.42 -13.30
C ALA A 2 12.84 4.50 -12.53
N ASP A 3 12.30 5.47 -13.26
CA ASP A 3 11.69 6.68 -12.74
C ASP A 3 10.51 6.40 -11.79
N PRO A 4 10.41 7.08 -10.64
CA PRO A 4 9.26 6.96 -9.73
C PRO A 4 7.96 7.60 -10.28
N VAL A 5 7.93 7.91 -11.59
CA VAL A 5 6.97 8.80 -12.27
C VAL A 5 6.31 8.17 -13.51
N ALA A 6 6.77 7.00 -13.98
CA ALA A 6 5.98 6.16 -14.89
C ALA A 6 4.98 5.38 -14.00
N GLU A 7 3.74 5.80 -13.79
CA GLU A 7 2.78 6.21 -14.79
C GLU A 7 1.57 6.76 -14.01
N ARG A 8 1.30 8.08 -14.06
CA ARG A 8 0.01 8.66 -13.59
C ARG A 8 -1.17 8.27 -14.50
N THR A 9 -0.93 7.32 -15.37
CA THR A 9 -1.83 6.77 -16.37
C THR A 9 -2.19 5.35 -15.95
N CYS A 10 -3.47 5.03 -16.06
CA CYS A 10 -3.98 3.71 -15.75
C CYS A 10 -3.52 2.71 -16.81
N MET A 11 -2.87 1.60 -16.43
CA MET A 11 -2.48 0.55 -17.40
C MET A 11 -3.67 -0.19 -18.00
N GLU A 12 -4.83 -0.14 -17.35
CA GLU A 12 -6.03 -0.85 -17.82
C GLU A 12 -6.78 -0.06 -18.90
N CYS A 13 -6.74 1.28 -18.87
CA CYS A 13 -7.56 2.11 -19.77
C CYS A 13 -6.89 3.39 -20.30
N GLY A 14 -5.66 3.69 -19.89
CA GLY A 14 -4.96 4.92 -20.27
C GLY A 14 -5.48 6.20 -19.59
N GLY A 15 -6.45 6.10 -18.68
CA GLY A 15 -7.03 7.26 -17.98
C GLY A 15 -6.13 7.84 -16.87
N PRO A 16 -6.37 9.09 -16.43
CA PRO A 16 -5.60 9.70 -15.35
C PRO A 16 -5.83 8.98 -14.02
N MET A 17 -4.79 8.96 -13.19
CA MET A 17 -4.83 8.39 -11.84
C MET A 17 -4.66 9.45 -10.77
N GLU A 18 -5.47 9.35 -9.72
CA GLU A 18 -5.51 10.24 -8.56
C GLU A 18 -4.83 9.57 -7.37
N ARG A 19 -3.96 10.32 -6.66
CA ARG A 19 -3.30 9.82 -5.46
C ARG A 19 -4.29 9.76 -4.29
N GLY A 20 -4.20 8.68 -3.53
CA GLY A 20 -4.90 8.45 -2.28
C GLY A 20 -4.14 7.47 -1.39
N PHE A 21 -4.83 6.91 -0.41
CA PHE A 21 -4.27 5.90 0.49
C PHE A 21 -5.37 4.91 0.89
N ILE A 22 -4.96 3.70 1.25
CA ILE A 22 -5.86 2.72 1.87
C ILE A 22 -5.85 2.97 3.37
N ALA A 23 -7.04 3.13 3.93
CA ALA A 23 -7.27 3.35 5.34
C ALA A 23 -7.56 2.01 6.04
N ASP A 24 -6.70 1.63 6.98
CA ASP A 24 -6.92 0.48 7.85
C ASP A 24 -7.57 0.92 9.16
N HIS A 25 -8.62 0.20 9.54
CA HIS A 25 -9.30 0.43 10.82
C HIS A 25 -8.68 -0.47 11.89
N SER A 26 -7.96 0.15 12.81
CA SER A 26 -7.42 -0.52 14.00
C SER A 26 -8.25 -0.15 15.23
N TYR A 27 -8.06 -0.90 16.33
CA TYR A 27 -8.65 -0.55 17.62
C TYR A 27 -8.27 0.88 18.08
N GLY A 28 -7.08 1.36 17.72
CA GLY A 28 -6.58 2.69 18.09
C GLY A 28 -6.96 3.82 17.13
N GLY A 29 -7.74 3.54 16.08
CA GLY A 29 -8.14 4.54 15.08
C GLY A 29 -7.82 4.11 13.64
N ILE A 30 -8.04 5.05 12.72
CA ILE A 30 -7.79 4.87 11.29
C ILE A 30 -6.31 5.19 11.00
N VAL A 31 -5.60 4.24 10.42
CA VAL A 31 -4.19 4.37 10.06
C VAL A 31 -3.99 4.10 8.57
N GLN A 32 -2.95 4.65 7.97
CA GLN A 32 -2.58 4.33 6.60
C GLN A 32 -1.99 2.91 6.52
N SER A 33 -2.36 2.16 5.49
CA SER A 33 -1.83 0.81 5.26
C SER A 33 -0.32 0.80 5.06
N LEU A 34 0.32 -0.25 5.58
CA LEU A 34 1.74 -0.50 5.44
C LEU A 34 1.98 -1.79 4.65
N TRP A 35 2.96 -1.75 3.74
CA TRP A 35 3.52 -2.96 3.17
C TRP A 35 4.59 -3.49 4.11
N VAL A 36 4.51 -4.77 4.47
CA VAL A 36 5.43 -5.42 5.41
C VAL A 36 6.19 -6.52 4.69
N ALA A 37 7.53 -6.49 4.75
CA ALA A 37 8.35 -7.47 4.07
C ALA A 37 8.16 -8.90 4.61
N GLY A 38 7.89 -9.84 3.71
CA GLY A 38 7.76 -11.28 4.02
C GLY A 38 6.38 -11.67 4.54
N GLY A 39 6.19 -12.98 4.79
CA GLY A 39 4.91 -13.50 5.28
C GLY A 39 4.61 -13.10 6.72
N PRO A 40 3.34 -13.15 7.17
CA PRO A 40 2.96 -12.84 8.54
C PRO A 40 3.61 -13.82 9.53
N ASP A 41 4.34 -13.29 10.52
CA ASP A 41 4.88 -14.11 11.61
C ASP A 41 3.83 -14.15 12.72
N ARG A 42 3.09 -15.27 12.78
CA ARG A 42 2.11 -15.55 13.82
C ARG A 42 2.83 -16.33 14.92
N GLY A 43 2.96 -15.72 16.09
CA GLY A 43 3.48 -16.44 17.26
C GLY A 43 2.59 -17.65 17.59
N ARG A 44 3.20 -18.78 17.95
CA ARG A 44 2.50 -20.04 18.28
C ARG A 44 1.43 -19.90 19.39
N PHE A 45 1.49 -18.81 20.18
CA PHE A 45 0.58 -18.51 21.29
C PHE A 45 -0.16 -17.17 21.19
N SER A 46 0.02 -16.38 20.11
CA SER A 46 -0.69 -15.10 19.94
C SER A 46 -1.34 -15.00 18.57
N LYS A 47 -2.60 -14.56 18.52
CA LYS A 47 -3.27 -14.21 17.26
C LYS A 47 -2.68 -12.96 16.58
N SER A 48 -1.81 -12.23 17.27
CA SER A 48 -1.15 -11.01 16.76
C SER A 48 -0.03 -11.34 15.78
N ILE A 49 0.04 -10.54 14.70
CA ILE A 49 1.11 -10.61 13.71
C ILE A 49 2.27 -9.72 14.16
N LYS A 50 3.49 -10.26 14.18
CA LYS A 50 4.68 -9.50 14.57
C LYS A 50 5.26 -8.75 13.36
N VAL A 51 5.34 -7.41 13.48
CA VAL A 51 5.86 -6.52 12.42
C VAL A 51 7.10 -5.71 12.83
N LYS A 52 7.40 -5.59 14.13
CA LYS A 52 8.43 -4.69 14.69
C LYS A 52 9.86 -4.86 14.12
N ARG A 53 10.22 -6.04 13.62
CA ARG A 53 11.56 -6.34 13.05
C ARG A 53 11.56 -6.49 11.53
N LYS A 54 10.44 -6.16 10.87
CA LYS A 54 10.32 -6.24 9.42
C LYS A 54 10.44 -4.85 8.83
N ARG A 55 11.00 -4.77 7.62
CA ARG A 55 10.95 -3.55 6.82
C ARG A 55 9.48 -3.24 6.52
N GLN A 56 9.12 -1.99 6.75
CA GLN A 56 7.76 -1.49 6.58
C GLN A 56 7.84 -0.23 5.74
N PHE A 57 6.96 -0.15 4.75
CA PHE A 57 6.86 1.00 3.87
C PHE A 57 5.41 1.46 3.85
N VAL A 58 5.21 2.77 3.89
CA VAL A 58 3.88 3.36 3.75
C VAL A 58 3.38 3.10 2.33
N VAL A 59 2.17 2.56 2.22
CA VAL A 59 1.58 2.30 0.90
C VAL A 59 0.93 3.56 0.36
N GLU A 60 1.38 3.98 -0.80
CA GLU A 60 0.68 4.95 -1.63
C GLU A 60 -0.24 4.22 -2.60
N THR A 61 -1.47 4.70 -2.76
CA THR A 61 -2.43 4.08 -3.69
C THR A 61 -2.93 5.12 -4.67
N PHE A 62 -3.05 4.73 -5.93
CA PHE A 62 -3.57 5.58 -6.99
C PHE A 62 -4.83 4.95 -7.56
N ARG A 63 -5.89 5.73 -7.70
CA ARG A 63 -7.16 5.31 -8.28
C ARG A 63 -7.36 5.96 -9.64
N CYS A 64 -7.67 5.16 -10.66
CA CYS A 64 -8.08 5.71 -11.94
C CYS A 64 -9.43 6.41 -11.81
N ALA A 65 -9.51 7.67 -12.26
CA ALA A 65 -10.75 8.45 -12.23
C ALA A 65 -11.83 7.88 -13.17
N TYR A 66 -11.43 7.13 -14.22
CA TYR A 66 -12.33 6.65 -15.27
C TYR A 66 -12.82 5.23 -15.03
N CYS A 67 -11.92 4.25 -14.88
CA CYS A 67 -12.30 2.86 -14.71
C CYS A 67 -12.27 2.38 -13.25
N GLY A 68 -11.75 3.19 -12.32
CA GLY A 68 -11.67 2.84 -10.90
C GLY A 68 -10.55 1.87 -10.51
N ALA A 69 -9.71 1.42 -11.46
CA ALA A 69 -8.56 0.55 -11.16
C ALA A 69 -7.64 1.18 -10.11
N LEU A 70 -7.14 0.36 -9.18
CA LEU A 70 -6.23 0.77 -8.12
C LEU A 70 -4.83 0.22 -8.35
N ARG A 71 -3.81 1.04 -8.08
CA ARG A 71 -2.41 0.61 -8.06
C ARG A 71 -1.77 1.08 -6.77
N SER A 72 -1.08 0.17 -6.09
CA SER A 72 -0.45 0.45 -4.80
C SER A 72 1.06 0.29 -4.90
N TYR A 73 1.79 1.24 -4.34
CA TYR A 73 3.25 1.32 -4.36
C TYR A 73 3.78 1.55 -2.95
N ALA A 74 4.98 1.03 -2.68
CA ALA A 74 5.67 1.13 -1.40
C ALA A 74 7.05 1.75 -1.66
N PRO A 75 7.15 3.09 -1.86
CA PRO A 75 8.40 3.75 -2.18
C PRO A 75 9.37 3.70 -0.99
N ASP A 76 10.67 3.67 -1.29
CA ASP A 76 11.68 4.00 -0.29
C ASP A 76 11.48 5.47 0.15
N ALA A 77 11.56 5.71 1.46
CA ALA A 77 11.41 7.05 2.06
C ALA A 77 12.68 7.90 1.90
#